data_AF-A0AAQ4EAS8-F1
#
_entry.id   AF-A0AAQ4EAS8-F1
#
_cell.length_a   1.000
_cell.length_b   1.000
_cell.length_c   1.000
_cell.angle_alpha   90.00
_cell.angle_beta   90.00
_cell.angle_gamma   90.00
#
_symmetry.space_group_name_H-M   'P 1'
#
loop_
_entity.id
_entity.type
_entity.pdbx_description
1 polymer ?
#
loop_
_entity_poly.entity_id
_entity_poly.type
_entity_poly.pdbx_seq_one_letter_code
_entity_poly.pdbx_strand_id
1 'polypeptide(L)'
;MVRSCVDKEFNSEGNDQVLELVNFVNGRIFSWPTRDWDEEEVVPPWRPLRALVELAVLWQLPLWFRIDFLPKFKEPRRVRVVVGPSPLARIFQRIQQEIALFEDAYSYLVEMFIEDIFSKRPAARAFEKFLRESKRMQNDVFGNISDAASLKYYLPKVLPIRGLTSIANISPKDWEVALQCVNSTPLAIDSLLLVTNGMILQAMDTIFRAYTARDIWFHTSWWFVQALGPLVSDLLLSVIRAHPLGKSTHTVLCVFHTQGSYGTILAALAKTSLPAVEQGVINRVLKNIEEVTLAKVRSSSRLNPATRSALEGLINKTKTVFWADGRFETTKDLEMFYGPSYNSSESFFREWVWTREKVQGAIGTAQYAEASRVHRMDTYRFGHYNPGLGVISMSVALIAPPFYYPKGTSAMLYGGLGFMYAEELVLALNSMLCLLKDGKVFLTEADSRLELQSVPCPLWCPSAKDRTGVFPQLDATDIAYSAYVRFRDEASDLPLKGLEIYSADQLFFITACHSGCYVDRAGVLSNYPCTVALKKFEPLLRTFSCRRGYDADTTDLCDYI
;
A
#
# COMPACT_ATOMS: atom_id res chain seq x y z
N MET A 1 21.10 6.75 -4.75
CA MET A 1 20.12 5.90 -4.05
C MET A 1 19.63 4.72 -4.89
N VAL A 2 18.65 4.84 -5.79
CA VAL A 2 18.19 3.64 -6.56
C VAL A 2 19.34 3.01 -7.35
N ARG A 3 20.13 3.79 -8.09
CA ARG A 3 21.35 3.29 -8.76
C ARG A 3 22.35 2.69 -7.78
N SER A 4 22.65 3.40 -6.68
CA SER A 4 23.50 2.87 -5.58
C SER A 4 23.00 1.51 -5.03
N CYS A 5 21.69 1.31 -4.90
CA CYS A 5 21.08 0.05 -4.48
C CYS A 5 21.14 -1.04 -5.56
N VAL A 6 20.84 -0.68 -6.82
CA VAL A 6 20.77 -1.64 -7.94
C VAL A 6 22.15 -2.06 -8.44
N ASP A 7 23.04 -1.08 -8.61
CA ASP A 7 24.34 -1.22 -9.27
C ASP A 7 25.45 -1.54 -8.26
N LYS A 8 25.20 -1.38 -6.94
CA LYS A 8 26.17 -1.60 -5.85
C LYS A 8 27.55 -0.98 -6.14
N GLU A 9 27.59 0.17 -6.80
CA GLU A 9 28.84 0.86 -7.20
C GLU A 9 29.65 1.42 -6.00
N PHE A 10 29.23 1.16 -4.75
CA PHE A 10 29.93 1.64 -3.55
C PHE A 10 30.59 0.50 -2.78
N ASN A 11 31.91 0.39 -3.01
CA ASN A 11 32.98 -0.21 -2.22
C ASN A 11 32.85 -1.65 -1.67
N SER A 12 33.88 -2.40 -2.05
CA SER A 12 34.32 -3.78 -1.81
C SER A 12 34.34 -4.37 -0.39
N GLU A 13 33.55 -3.91 0.58
CA GLU A 13 33.53 -4.49 1.94
C GLU A 13 32.13 -5.01 2.32
N GLY A 14 31.63 -5.98 1.56
CA GLY A 14 30.32 -6.61 1.82
C GLY A 14 30.16 -7.23 3.21
N ASN A 15 31.27 -7.66 3.85
CA ASN A 15 31.23 -8.23 5.20
C ASN A 15 30.86 -7.20 6.28
N ASP A 16 31.21 -5.93 6.09
CA ASP A 16 30.97 -4.88 7.09
C ASP A 16 29.49 -4.49 7.15
N GLN A 17 28.79 -4.49 6.00
CA GLN A 17 27.36 -4.19 5.95
C GLN A 17 26.48 -5.31 6.51
N VAL A 18 26.89 -6.58 6.35
CA VAL A 18 26.23 -7.72 6.98
C VAL A 18 26.37 -7.62 8.51
N LEU A 19 27.57 -7.30 9.00
CA LEU A 19 27.79 -7.09 10.43
C LEU A 19 26.97 -5.90 10.97
N GLU A 20 26.82 -4.81 10.20
CA GLU A 20 25.93 -3.69 10.55
C GLU A 20 24.47 -4.13 10.66
N LEU A 21 23.95 -4.92 9.71
CA LEU A 21 22.59 -5.46 9.77
C LEU A 21 22.41 -6.33 11.01
N VAL A 22 23.40 -7.16 11.33
CA VAL A 22 23.38 -8.06 12.49
C VAL A 22 23.41 -7.28 13.80
N ASN A 23 24.28 -6.29 13.90
CA ASN A 23 24.36 -5.39 15.05
C ASN A 23 23.08 -4.57 15.21
N PHE A 24 22.47 -4.16 14.10
CA PHE A 24 21.19 -3.47 14.11
C PHE A 24 20.08 -4.32 14.71
N VAL A 25 19.99 -5.59 14.31
CA VAL A 25 18.99 -6.51 14.87
C VAL A 25 19.27 -6.76 16.36
N ASN A 26 20.50 -7.13 16.71
CA ASN A 26 20.90 -7.44 18.09
C ASN A 26 20.77 -6.24 19.04
N GLY A 27 20.96 -5.01 18.55
CA GLY A 27 20.92 -3.78 19.33
C GLY A 27 19.53 -3.17 19.51
N ARG A 28 18.46 -3.80 18.99
CA ARG A 28 17.09 -3.27 18.97
C ARG A 28 16.10 -4.28 19.54
N ILE A 29 14.81 -4.07 19.30
CA ILE A 29 13.75 -4.98 19.75
C ILE A 29 13.65 -6.27 18.91
N PHE A 30 14.69 -6.65 18.18
CA PHE A 30 14.70 -7.86 17.35
C PHE A 30 15.57 -8.92 18.03
N SER A 31 15.27 -10.19 17.80
CA SER A 31 16.05 -11.29 18.33
C SER A 31 15.93 -12.51 17.45
N TRP A 32 16.90 -13.42 17.56
CA TRP A 32 16.92 -14.70 16.88
C TRP A 32 17.40 -15.80 17.83
N PRO A 33 17.11 -17.07 17.51
CA PRO A 33 17.61 -18.19 18.28
C PRO A 33 19.14 -18.12 18.43
N THR A 34 19.63 -18.06 19.66
CA THR A 34 21.05 -18.27 19.98
C THR A 34 21.20 -19.52 20.85
N ARG A 35 22.40 -20.12 20.86
CA ARG A 35 22.67 -21.39 21.55
C ARG A 35 22.48 -21.31 23.08
N ASP A 36 22.65 -20.12 23.66
CA ASP A 36 22.62 -19.89 25.11
C ASP A 36 21.25 -19.37 25.60
N TRP A 37 20.25 -19.30 24.72
CA TRP A 37 18.90 -18.95 25.13
C TRP A 37 18.19 -20.18 25.65
N ASP A 38 18.31 -20.38 26.97
CA ASP A 38 17.56 -21.36 27.73
C ASP A 38 16.07 -21.35 27.34
N GLU A 39 15.46 -22.53 27.33
CA GLU A 39 14.04 -22.73 26.98
C GLU A 39 13.06 -21.98 27.92
N GLU A 40 13.58 -21.25 28.91
CA GLU A 40 12.83 -20.59 29.99
C GLU A 40 12.58 -19.08 29.81
N GLU A 41 13.17 -18.37 28.83
CA GLU A 41 12.85 -16.93 28.66
C GLU A 41 11.41 -16.75 28.17
N VAL A 42 10.50 -16.41 29.09
CA VAL A 42 9.11 -16.07 28.80
C VAL A 42 9.06 -14.74 28.05
N VAL A 43 8.95 -14.80 26.73
CA VAL A 43 8.76 -13.63 25.87
C VAL A 43 7.33 -13.12 26.05
N PRO A 44 7.12 -11.90 26.60
CA PRO A 44 5.76 -11.39 26.78
C PRO A 44 5.13 -11.00 25.43
N PRO A 45 3.81 -11.15 25.25
CA PRO A 45 3.13 -10.92 23.97
C PRO A 45 3.27 -9.51 23.38
N TRP A 46 3.52 -8.48 24.20
CA TRP A 46 3.76 -7.13 23.70
C TRP A 46 5.06 -6.99 22.93
N ARG A 47 6.08 -7.83 23.15
CA ARG A 47 7.37 -7.74 22.45
C ARG A 47 7.24 -7.94 20.94
N PRO A 48 6.65 -9.05 20.43
CA PRO A 48 6.45 -9.20 18.98
C PRO A 48 5.53 -8.12 18.40
N LEU A 49 4.47 -7.72 19.11
CA LEU A 49 3.61 -6.61 18.66
C LEU A 49 4.41 -5.31 18.52
N ARG A 50 5.23 -4.98 19.52
CA ARG A 50 6.07 -3.79 19.50
C ARG A 50 7.07 -3.83 18.35
N ALA A 51 7.72 -4.98 18.10
CA ALA A 51 8.61 -5.14 16.95
C ALA A 51 7.88 -4.86 15.62
N LEU A 52 6.67 -5.38 15.44
CA LEU A 52 5.84 -5.11 14.25
C LEU A 52 5.45 -3.63 14.11
N VAL A 53 5.10 -2.97 15.22
CA VAL A 53 4.77 -1.53 15.23
C VAL A 53 6.00 -0.68 14.92
N GLU A 54 7.15 -0.98 15.52
CA GLU A 54 8.42 -0.30 15.23
C GLU A 54 8.80 -0.46 13.75
N LEU A 55 8.68 -1.66 13.18
CA LEU A 55 8.91 -1.90 11.76
C LEU A 55 7.99 -1.07 10.87
N ALA A 56 6.68 -1.09 11.14
CA ALA A 56 5.71 -0.36 10.34
C ALA A 56 5.93 1.16 10.38
N VAL A 57 6.27 1.70 11.55
CA VAL A 57 6.27 3.15 11.79
C VAL A 57 7.66 3.74 11.66
N LEU A 58 8.60 3.25 12.48
CA LEU A 58 9.96 3.79 12.57
C LEU A 58 10.78 3.44 11.34
N TRP A 59 10.62 2.22 10.85
CA TRP A 59 11.44 1.69 9.75
C TRP A 59 10.72 1.70 8.39
N GLN A 60 9.39 1.92 8.37
CA GLN A 60 8.56 1.91 7.15
C GLN A 60 8.69 0.59 6.37
N LEU A 61 8.81 -0.48 7.13
CA LEU A 61 8.71 -1.86 6.68
C LEU A 61 7.42 -2.44 7.28
N PRO A 62 6.23 -2.00 6.82
CA PRO A 62 4.97 -2.53 7.32
C PRO A 62 4.85 -3.99 6.89
N LEU A 63 5.43 -4.92 7.63
CA LEU A 63 5.45 -6.33 7.26
C LEU A 63 4.01 -6.89 7.31
N TRP A 64 3.32 -6.70 8.44
CA TRP A 64 1.97 -7.23 8.63
C TRP A 64 0.90 -6.19 8.31
N PHE A 65 1.07 -4.96 8.81
CA PHE A 65 0.11 -3.88 8.70
C PHE A 65 0.83 -2.54 8.56
N ARG A 66 0.14 -1.57 7.97
CA ARG A 66 0.54 -0.15 7.99
C ARG A 66 -0.06 0.54 9.20
N ILE A 67 0.70 1.47 9.78
CA ILE A 67 0.23 2.37 10.84
C ILE A 67 0.52 3.81 10.43
N ASP A 68 -0.51 4.66 10.44
CA ASP A 68 -0.36 6.10 10.28
C ASP A 68 -0.81 6.84 11.54
N PHE A 69 0.04 7.74 12.01
CA PHE A 69 -0.31 8.66 13.10
C PHE A 69 -0.90 9.95 12.52
N LEU A 70 -2.09 10.30 12.98
CA LEU A 70 -2.77 11.53 12.60
C LEU A 70 -2.35 12.67 13.53
N PRO A 71 -2.30 13.92 13.02
CA PRO A 71 -1.92 15.06 13.84
C PRO A 71 -2.91 15.28 14.99
N LYS A 72 -2.44 15.90 16.07
CA LYS A 72 -3.30 16.26 17.20
C LYS A 72 -4.35 17.28 16.76
N PHE A 73 -5.59 16.82 16.60
CA PHE A 73 -6.73 17.71 16.37
C PHE A 73 -7.12 18.42 17.66
N LYS A 74 -7.63 19.67 17.54
CA LYS A 74 -8.19 20.44 18.68
C LYS A 74 -9.33 19.68 19.37
N GLU A 75 -10.01 18.80 18.65
CA GLU A 75 -11.03 17.91 19.20
C GLU A 75 -10.38 16.69 19.87
N PRO A 76 -10.62 16.47 21.17
CA PRO A 76 -9.99 15.39 21.94
C PRO A 76 -10.46 13.97 21.54
N ARG A 77 -11.56 13.84 20.79
CA ARG A 77 -12.22 12.57 20.42
C ARG A 77 -12.18 12.23 18.93
N ARG A 78 -11.11 12.63 18.23
CA ARG A 78 -10.87 12.19 16.85
C ARG A 78 -9.91 11.02 16.80
N VAL A 79 -10.06 10.20 15.76
CA VAL A 79 -9.08 9.17 15.38
C VAL A 79 -7.67 9.76 15.44
N ARG A 80 -6.78 9.06 16.12
CA ARG A 80 -5.36 9.42 16.27
C ARG A 80 -4.44 8.49 15.50
N VAL A 81 -4.89 7.27 15.23
CA VAL A 81 -4.10 6.21 14.62
C VAL A 81 -4.95 5.50 13.59
N VAL A 82 -4.40 5.28 12.41
CA VAL A 82 -5.00 4.47 11.34
C VAL A 82 -4.19 3.19 11.21
N VAL A 83 -4.85 2.04 11.24
CA VAL A 83 -4.25 0.73 11.00
C VAL A 83 -4.83 0.16 9.72
N GLY A 84 -3.99 -0.34 8.83
CA GLY A 84 -4.44 -0.89 7.55
C GLY A 84 -3.60 -2.04 7.04
N PRO A 85 -4.05 -2.68 5.95
CA PRO A 85 -3.30 -3.74 5.32
C PRO A 85 -1.91 -3.28 4.90
N SER A 86 -0.95 -4.18 5.04
CA SER A 86 0.40 -3.96 4.55
C SER A 86 0.41 -3.99 3.01
N PRO A 87 1.03 -3.00 2.35
CA PRO A 87 1.33 -3.06 0.91
C PRO A 87 2.38 -4.14 0.58
N LEU A 88 3.21 -4.51 1.56
CA LEU A 88 4.33 -5.43 1.41
C LEU A 88 3.94 -6.89 1.51
N ALA A 89 2.90 -7.21 2.28
CA ALA A 89 2.55 -8.60 2.62
C ALA A 89 2.38 -9.50 1.39
N ARG A 90 1.78 -8.98 0.31
CA ARG A 90 1.58 -9.69 -0.95
C ARG A 90 2.84 -9.87 -1.77
N ILE A 91 3.69 -8.84 -1.83
CA ILE A 91 5.00 -8.91 -2.51
C ILE A 91 5.80 -10.03 -1.90
N PHE A 92 5.87 -10.02 -0.57
CA PHE A 92 6.60 -11.04 0.16
C PHE A 92 5.92 -12.40 0.03
N GLN A 93 4.60 -12.51 0.11
CA GLN A 93 3.93 -13.78 -0.17
C GLN A 93 4.31 -14.33 -1.55
N ARG A 94 4.34 -13.48 -2.59
CA ARG A 94 4.75 -13.89 -3.93
C ARG A 94 6.21 -14.31 -3.98
N ILE A 95 7.11 -13.51 -3.43
CA ILE A 95 8.54 -13.85 -3.33
C ILE A 95 8.71 -15.19 -2.61
N GLN A 96 8.00 -15.42 -1.51
CA GLN A 96 8.05 -16.66 -0.75
C GLN A 96 7.49 -17.85 -1.52
N GLN A 97 6.36 -17.70 -2.20
CA GLN A 97 5.81 -18.75 -3.07
C GLN A 97 6.80 -19.12 -4.17
N GLU A 98 7.43 -18.13 -4.81
CA GLU A 98 8.43 -18.37 -5.85
C GLU A 98 9.66 -19.08 -5.29
N ILE A 99 10.21 -18.64 -4.15
CA ILE A 99 11.34 -19.31 -3.52
C ILE A 99 10.95 -20.74 -3.07
N ALA A 100 9.72 -20.94 -2.57
CA ALA A 100 9.23 -22.25 -2.13
C ALA A 100 9.02 -23.26 -3.26
N LEU A 101 8.82 -22.82 -4.51
CA LEU A 101 8.77 -23.70 -5.68
C LEU A 101 10.12 -24.40 -5.96
N PHE A 102 11.20 -23.89 -5.38
CA PHE A 102 12.53 -24.45 -5.46
C PHE A 102 12.97 -24.81 -4.04
N GLU A 103 12.50 -25.93 -3.51
CA GLU A 103 12.78 -26.33 -2.11
C GLU A 103 14.27 -26.28 -1.77
N ASP A 104 15.11 -26.76 -2.69
CA ASP A 104 16.57 -26.71 -2.55
C ASP A 104 17.10 -25.27 -2.51
N ALA A 105 16.48 -24.34 -3.24
CA ALA A 105 16.89 -22.95 -3.27
C ALA A 105 16.52 -22.18 -1.99
N TYR A 106 15.38 -22.48 -1.34
CA TYR A 106 15.06 -21.86 -0.04
C TYR A 106 16.03 -22.32 1.04
N SER A 107 16.26 -23.63 1.14
CA SER A 107 17.22 -24.20 2.10
C SER A 107 18.64 -23.71 1.82
N TYR A 108 19.06 -23.69 0.56
CA TYR A 108 20.34 -23.12 0.16
C TYR A 108 20.43 -21.61 0.48
N LEU A 109 19.40 -20.82 0.18
CA LEU A 109 19.36 -19.40 0.54
C LEU A 109 19.51 -19.22 2.05
N VAL A 110 18.75 -19.96 2.85
CA VAL A 110 18.84 -19.98 4.30
C VAL A 110 20.25 -20.33 4.78
N GLU A 111 20.84 -21.40 4.26
CA GLU A 111 22.20 -21.84 4.61
C GLU A 111 23.23 -20.75 4.29
N MET A 112 23.15 -20.16 3.10
CA MET A 112 24.03 -19.07 2.69
C MET A 112 23.87 -17.83 3.59
N PHE A 113 22.64 -17.46 3.97
CA PHE A 113 22.36 -16.40 4.95
C PHE A 113 22.99 -16.70 6.30
N ILE A 114 22.89 -17.94 6.77
CA ILE A 114 23.47 -18.36 8.04
C ILE A 114 25.00 -18.32 7.99
N GLU A 115 25.60 -18.80 6.90
CA GLU A 115 27.05 -18.77 6.74
C GLU A 115 27.58 -17.34 6.71
N ASP A 116 26.92 -16.45 5.98
CA ASP A 116 27.29 -15.03 5.84
C ASP A 116 27.16 -14.29 7.19
N ILE A 117 26.06 -14.51 7.91
CA ILE A 117 25.76 -13.80 9.17
C ILE A 117 26.55 -14.37 10.36
N PHE A 118 26.64 -15.70 10.47
CA PHE A 118 27.14 -16.36 11.67
C PHE A 118 28.52 -16.99 11.52
N SER A 119 29.15 -16.95 10.34
CA SER A 119 30.53 -17.41 10.11
C SER A 119 30.84 -18.77 10.78
N LYS A 120 30.02 -19.79 10.49
CA LYS A 120 30.15 -21.18 11.03
C LYS A 120 30.11 -21.33 12.56
N ARG A 121 29.45 -20.42 13.30
CA ARG A 121 29.28 -20.52 14.77
C ARG A 121 28.20 -21.55 15.18
N PRO A 122 28.23 -22.08 16.41
CA PRO A 122 27.19 -22.97 16.94
C PRO A 122 25.75 -22.42 16.90
N ALA A 123 25.57 -21.09 16.89
CA ALA A 123 24.28 -20.42 16.69
C ALA A 123 23.64 -20.76 15.33
N ALA A 124 24.45 -21.10 14.32
CA ALA A 124 24.00 -21.50 12.99
C ALA A 124 23.02 -22.69 13.04
N ARG A 125 23.28 -23.70 13.89
CA ARG A 125 22.43 -24.91 13.96
C ARG A 125 21.07 -24.65 14.61
N ALA A 126 21.05 -23.88 15.69
CA ALA A 126 19.80 -23.50 16.36
C ALA A 126 18.93 -22.65 15.43
N PHE A 127 19.57 -21.74 14.70
CA PHE A 127 18.91 -20.90 13.71
C PHE A 127 18.44 -21.70 12.49
N GLU A 128 19.24 -22.63 11.97
CA GLU A 128 18.85 -23.51 10.86
C GLU A 128 17.62 -24.35 11.22
N LYS A 129 17.57 -24.91 12.44
CA LYS A 129 16.39 -25.63 12.94
C LYS A 129 15.16 -24.72 12.96
N PHE A 130 15.29 -23.53 13.53
CA PHE A 130 14.21 -22.53 13.54
C PHE A 130 13.74 -22.20 12.11
N LEU A 131 14.64 -22.04 11.14
CA LEU A 131 14.26 -21.68 9.77
C LEU A 131 13.58 -22.80 8.99
N ARG A 132 13.96 -24.07 9.24
CA ARG A 132 13.23 -25.23 8.73
C ARG A 132 11.80 -25.26 9.27
N GLU A 133 11.63 -24.94 10.55
CA GLU A 133 10.31 -24.84 11.20
C GLU A 133 9.55 -23.56 10.77
N SER A 134 10.25 -22.47 10.50
CA SER A 134 9.66 -21.18 10.14
C SER A 134 9.05 -21.16 8.75
N LYS A 135 9.37 -22.11 7.85
CA LYS A 135 8.78 -22.18 6.51
C LYS A 135 7.25 -22.29 6.58
N ARG A 136 6.74 -23.13 7.47
CA ARG A 136 5.29 -23.28 7.70
C ARG A 136 4.70 -21.99 8.27
N MET A 137 5.32 -21.45 9.31
CA MET A 137 4.91 -20.20 9.92
C MET A 137 4.87 -19.06 8.91
N GLN A 138 5.87 -19.00 8.04
CA GLN A 138 5.97 -18.01 6.99
C GLN A 138 4.75 -18.11 6.04
N ASN A 139 4.47 -19.29 5.52
CA ASN A 139 3.30 -19.50 4.66
C ASN A 139 1.99 -19.14 5.36
N ASP A 140 1.83 -19.50 6.64
CA ASP A 140 0.62 -19.20 7.40
C ASP A 140 0.48 -17.69 7.64
N VAL A 141 1.54 -17.01 8.11
CA VAL A 141 1.54 -15.56 8.36
C VAL A 141 1.24 -14.80 7.07
N PHE A 142 1.96 -15.10 6.00
CA PHE A 142 1.78 -14.41 4.72
C PHE A 142 0.47 -14.73 4.04
N GLY A 143 0.02 -15.99 4.08
CA GLY A 143 -1.29 -16.39 3.62
C GLY A 143 -2.37 -15.54 4.28
N ASN A 144 -2.43 -15.57 5.62
CA ASN A 144 -3.46 -14.86 6.37
C ASN A 144 -3.41 -13.34 6.18
N ILE A 145 -2.23 -12.71 6.27
CA ILE A 145 -2.10 -11.26 6.12
C ILE A 145 -2.36 -10.83 4.67
N SER A 146 -1.82 -11.55 3.68
CA SER A 146 -2.02 -11.25 2.26
C SER A 146 -3.47 -11.43 1.84
N ASP A 147 -4.13 -12.48 2.31
CA ASP A 147 -5.54 -12.71 2.04
C ASP A 147 -6.39 -11.60 2.66
N ALA A 148 -6.08 -11.17 3.88
CA ALA A 148 -6.74 -10.01 4.49
C ALA A 148 -6.48 -8.72 3.67
N ALA A 149 -5.26 -8.49 3.20
CA ALA A 149 -4.91 -7.34 2.35
C ALA A 149 -5.52 -7.42 0.94
N SER A 150 -5.80 -8.63 0.44
CA SER A 150 -6.32 -8.87 -0.91
C SER A 150 -7.77 -8.45 -1.09
N LEU A 151 -8.52 -8.41 -0.01
CA LEU A 151 -9.93 -8.09 -0.04
C LEU A 151 -10.09 -6.63 -0.45
N LYS A 152 -10.67 -6.41 -1.65
CA LYS A 152 -11.06 -5.08 -2.13
C LYS A 152 -12.14 -4.42 -1.25
N TYR A 153 -12.70 -5.17 -0.30
CA TYR A 153 -13.80 -4.78 0.57
C TYR A 153 -13.31 -4.52 1.98
N TYR A 154 -13.28 -3.24 2.31
CA TYR A 154 -12.90 -2.74 3.61
C TYR A 154 -14.17 -2.64 4.46
N LEU A 155 -14.22 -3.39 5.55
CA LEU A 155 -15.12 -3.07 6.66
C LEU A 155 -14.30 -2.26 7.67
N PRO A 156 -14.23 -0.92 7.51
CA PRO A 156 -13.51 -0.09 8.44
C PRO A 156 -14.19 -0.16 9.82
N LYS A 157 -13.38 -0.17 10.88
CA LYS A 157 -13.85 -0.14 12.26
C LYS A 157 -13.20 1.04 12.98
N VAL A 158 -14.01 1.90 13.58
CA VAL A 158 -13.54 2.92 14.52
C VAL A 158 -13.77 2.42 15.93
N LEU A 159 -12.70 2.29 16.71
CA LEU A 159 -12.78 1.83 18.08
C LEU A 159 -11.67 2.47 18.93
N PRO A 160 -11.88 2.68 20.25
CA PRO A 160 -10.79 3.04 21.14
C PRO A 160 -9.78 1.90 21.28
N ILE A 161 -8.53 2.17 21.70
CA ILE A 161 -7.51 1.12 21.96
C ILE A 161 -8.06 0.05 22.90
N ARG A 162 -8.81 0.42 23.95
CA ARG A 162 -9.49 -0.53 24.87
C ARG A 162 -10.41 -1.54 24.18
N GLY A 163 -10.87 -1.24 22.96
CA GLY A 163 -11.72 -2.12 22.15
C GLY A 163 -10.97 -3.18 21.34
N LEU A 164 -9.62 -3.17 21.34
CA LEU A 164 -8.79 -4.19 20.68
C LEU A 164 -8.67 -5.47 21.54
N THR A 165 -9.80 -6.07 21.92
CA THR A 165 -9.84 -7.24 22.81
C THR A 165 -9.83 -8.58 22.07
N SER A 166 -9.90 -8.57 20.74
CA SER A 166 -10.15 -9.78 19.94
C SER A 166 -8.89 -10.49 19.44
N ILE A 167 -7.69 -10.11 19.91
CA ILE A 167 -6.42 -10.73 19.47
C ILE A 167 -5.88 -11.56 20.63
N ALA A 168 -5.76 -12.87 20.43
CA ALA A 168 -5.28 -13.80 21.43
C ALA A 168 -3.92 -13.36 22.00
N ASN A 169 -3.80 -13.48 23.32
CA ASN A 169 -2.60 -13.15 24.07
C ASN A 169 -2.15 -11.68 23.99
N ILE A 170 -2.84 -10.80 23.27
CA ILE A 170 -2.53 -9.37 23.20
C ILE A 170 -3.64 -8.59 23.91
N SER A 171 -3.30 -7.94 25.01
CA SER A 171 -4.21 -7.04 25.71
C SER A 171 -4.26 -5.66 25.03
N PRO A 172 -5.33 -4.87 25.27
CA PRO A 172 -5.34 -3.47 24.88
C PRO A 172 -4.18 -2.65 25.44
N LYS A 173 -3.65 -3.03 26.62
CA LYS A 173 -2.48 -2.37 27.22
C LYS A 173 -1.21 -2.62 26.40
N ASP A 174 -1.07 -3.81 25.84
CA ASP A 174 0.06 -4.15 24.97
C ASP A 174 0.06 -3.30 23.70
N TRP A 175 -1.12 -3.05 23.12
CA TRP A 175 -1.29 -2.10 22.00
C TRP A 175 -0.93 -0.67 22.37
N GLU A 176 -1.40 -0.18 23.53
CA GLU A 176 -1.05 1.15 24.02
C GLU A 176 0.46 1.30 24.18
N VAL A 177 1.13 0.32 24.81
CA VAL A 177 2.59 0.31 24.99
C VAL A 177 3.33 0.28 23.65
N ALA A 178 2.91 -0.58 22.72
CA ALA A 178 3.53 -0.69 21.40
C ALA A 178 3.36 0.59 20.58
N LEU A 179 2.17 1.20 20.57
CA LEU A 179 1.92 2.46 19.84
C LEU A 179 2.61 3.66 20.50
N GLN A 180 2.70 3.69 21.82
CA GLN A 180 3.35 4.76 22.56
C GLN A 180 4.87 4.76 22.34
N CYS A 181 5.50 3.61 22.12
CA CYS A 181 6.96 3.55 21.94
C CYS A 181 7.45 4.22 20.65
N VAL A 182 6.56 4.37 19.65
CA VAL A 182 6.87 4.97 18.35
C VAL A 182 6.31 6.37 18.15
N ASN A 183 5.55 6.88 19.13
CA ASN A 183 4.87 8.16 19.04
C ASN A 183 5.27 9.06 20.22
N SER A 184 5.73 10.26 19.92
CA SER A 184 6.08 11.26 20.92
C SER A 184 4.85 11.84 21.63
N THR A 185 3.68 11.78 20.98
CA THR A 185 2.43 12.25 21.58
C THR A 185 1.82 11.17 22.47
N PRO A 186 1.44 11.48 23.72
CA PRO A 186 0.77 10.52 24.60
C PRO A 186 -0.51 9.96 23.97
N LEU A 187 -0.57 8.65 23.86
CA LEU A 187 -1.75 7.87 23.54
C LEU A 187 -2.27 7.24 24.82
N ALA A 188 -3.52 7.55 25.16
CA ALA A 188 -4.25 6.85 26.21
C ALA A 188 -5.01 5.65 25.63
N ILE A 189 -5.34 4.66 26.45
CA ILE A 189 -6.18 3.51 26.09
C ILE A 189 -7.56 3.88 25.48
N ASP A 190 -8.03 5.10 25.73
CA ASP A 190 -9.28 5.65 25.18
C ASP A 190 -9.09 6.36 23.83
N SER A 191 -7.85 6.46 23.33
CA SER A 191 -7.56 7.04 22.02
C SER A 191 -8.24 6.25 20.91
N LEU A 192 -8.89 6.93 19.98
CA LEU A 192 -9.60 6.30 18.87
C LEU A 192 -8.63 5.86 17.76
N LEU A 193 -8.81 4.63 17.33
CA LEU A 193 -8.19 4.01 16.17
C LEU A 193 -9.21 3.87 15.04
N LEU A 194 -8.73 3.95 13.81
CA LEU A 194 -9.45 3.53 12.62
C LEU A 194 -8.72 2.34 12.00
N VAL A 195 -9.33 1.17 12.08
CA VAL A 195 -8.87 -0.04 11.40
C VAL A 195 -9.53 -0.07 10.04
N THR A 196 -8.79 0.23 8.98
CA THR A 196 -9.33 0.32 7.61
C THR A 196 -9.83 -1.03 7.09
N ASN A 197 -9.26 -2.14 7.55
CA ASN A 197 -9.74 -3.48 7.24
C ASN A 197 -9.83 -4.33 8.51
N GLY A 198 -11.03 -4.57 9.03
CA GLY A 198 -11.21 -5.41 10.22
C GLY A 198 -10.67 -6.84 10.10
N MET A 199 -10.51 -7.38 8.87
CA MET A 199 -9.95 -8.71 8.63
C MET A 199 -8.49 -8.82 9.07
N ILE A 200 -7.74 -7.71 9.12
CA ILE A 200 -6.35 -7.76 9.56
C ILE A 200 -6.24 -8.16 11.03
N LEU A 201 -7.18 -7.72 11.87
CA LEU A 201 -7.20 -8.11 13.28
C LEU A 201 -7.54 -9.60 13.45
N GLN A 202 -8.37 -10.15 12.57
CA GLN A 202 -8.69 -11.59 12.56
C GLN A 202 -7.50 -12.42 12.08
N ALA A 203 -6.80 -11.97 11.04
CA ALA A 203 -5.56 -12.60 10.59
C ALA A 203 -4.51 -12.59 11.71
N MET A 204 -4.34 -11.46 12.41
CA MET A 204 -3.49 -11.38 13.59
C MET A 204 -3.92 -12.35 14.69
N ASP A 205 -5.21 -12.37 15.08
CA ASP A 205 -5.72 -13.31 16.08
C ASP A 205 -5.40 -14.77 15.72
N THR A 206 -5.61 -15.14 14.45
CA THR A 206 -5.30 -16.49 13.94
C THR A 206 -3.82 -16.83 14.13
N ILE A 207 -2.92 -15.91 13.77
CA ILE A 207 -1.47 -16.12 13.89
C ILE A 207 -1.04 -16.18 15.37
N PHE A 208 -1.53 -15.27 16.22
CA PHE A 208 -1.18 -15.22 17.65
C PHE A 208 -1.76 -16.38 18.48
N ARG A 209 -2.75 -17.11 17.96
CA ARG A 209 -3.21 -18.40 18.52
C ARG A 209 -2.35 -19.57 18.05
N ALA A 210 -1.88 -19.52 16.81
CA ALA A 210 -1.16 -20.62 16.18
C ALA A 210 0.31 -20.70 16.62
N TYR A 211 0.91 -19.57 17.01
CA TYR A 211 2.34 -19.45 17.29
C TYR A 211 2.60 -18.78 18.63
N THR A 212 3.70 -19.16 19.30
CA THR A 212 4.08 -18.51 20.55
C THR A 212 4.59 -17.09 20.29
N ALA A 213 4.56 -16.23 21.32
CA ALA A 213 5.14 -14.88 21.21
C ALA A 213 6.62 -14.90 20.81
N ARG A 214 7.36 -15.93 21.25
CA ARG A 214 8.75 -16.18 20.89
C ARG A 214 8.90 -16.47 19.39
N ASP A 215 8.10 -17.39 18.86
CA ASP A 215 8.15 -17.77 17.44
C ASP A 215 7.84 -16.56 16.55
N ILE A 216 6.81 -15.79 16.89
CA ILE A 216 6.43 -14.58 16.14
C ILE A 216 7.55 -13.55 16.19
N TRP A 217 8.20 -13.41 17.34
CA TRP A 217 9.29 -12.47 17.50
C TRP A 217 10.50 -12.84 16.64
N PHE A 218 10.96 -14.09 16.71
CA PHE A 218 12.06 -14.60 15.89
C PHE A 218 11.73 -14.55 14.39
N HIS A 219 10.48 -14.89 14.03
CA HIS A 219 10.03 -14.81 12.64
C HIS A 219 10.05 -13.38 12.11
N THR A 220 9.63 -12.41 12.93
CA THR A 220 9.68 -10.99 12.58
C THR A 220 11.11 -10.51 12.32
N SER A 221 12.06 -10.94 13.16
CA SER A 221 13.49 -10.62 12.99
C SER A 221 14.11 -11.28 11.77
N TRP A 222 13.79 -12.55 11.53
CA TRP A 222 14.23 -13.24 10.31
C TRP A 222 13.71 -12.55 9.05
N TRP A 223 12.45 -12.14 9.05
CA TRP A 223 11.87 -11.48 7.89
C TRP A 223 12.45 -10.10 7.65
N PHE A 224 12.75 -9.33 8.71
CA PHE A 224 13.51 -8.09 8.56
C PHE A 224 14.84 -8.32 7.83
N VAL A 225 15.57 -9.38 8.18
CA VAL A 225 16.80 -9.78 7.50
C VAL A 225 16.56 -10.24 6.07
N GLN A 226 15.51 -11.02 5.78
CA GLN A 226 15.20 -11.40 4.41
C GLN A 226 14.86 -10.19 3.52
N ALA A 227 14.21 -9.17 4.08
CA ALA A 227 13.82 -7.97 3.34
C ALA A 227 15.04 -7.10 2.98
N LEU A 228 16.01 -6.94 3.89
CA LEU A 228 17.14 -6.03 3.72
C LEU A 228 18.46 -6.72 3.37
N GLY A 229 18.62 -8.00 3.72
CA GLY A 229 19.81 -8.82 3.45
C GLY A 229 20.32 -8.75 2.01
N PRO A 230 19.43 -8.85 0.99
CA PRO A 230 19.83 -8.73 -0.41
C PRO A 230 20.45 -7.37 -0.77
N LEU A 231 20.12 -6.33 -0.01
CA LEU A 231 20.60 -4.97 -0.23
C LEU A 231 21.98 -4.76 0.41
N VAL A 232 22.38 -5.60 1.37
CA VAL A 232 23.62 -5.45 2.14
C VAL A 232 24.67 -6.54 1.88
N SER A 233 24.28 -7.68 1.30
CA SER A 233 25.22 -8.78 0.99
C SER A 233 25.21 -9.13 -0.48
N ASP A 234 26.41 -9.25 -1.05
CA ASP A 234 26.59 -9.74 -2.42
C ASP A 234 26.30 -11.23 -2.55
N LEU A 235 26.64 -11.99 -1.49
CA LEU A 235 26.33 -13.40 -1.43
C LEU A 235 24.82 -13.60 -1.51
N LEU A 236 24.06 -12.87 -0.70
CA LEU A 236 22.60 -12.96 -0.66
C LEU A 236 21.94 -12.44 -1.94
N LEU A 237 22.48 -11.36 -2.50
CA LEU A 237 22.02 -10.86 -3.79
C LEU A 237 22.27 -11.86 -4.92
N SER A 238 23.41 -12.55 -4.91
CA SER A 238 23.76 -13.54 -5.93
C SER A 238 22.78 -14.71 -5.93
N VAL A 239 22.33 -15.16 -4.75
CA VAL A 239 21.34 -16.22 -4.60
C VAL A 239 19.99 -15.77 -5.16
N ILE A 240 19.54 -14.55 -4.84
CA ILE A 240 18.29 -14.02 -5.42
C ILE A 240 18.42 -13.88 -6.94
N ARG A 241 19.54 -13.35 -7.45
CA ARG A 241 19.79 -13.16 -8.89
C ARG A 241 19.91 -14.48 -9.66
N ALA A 242 20.29 -15.58 -9.01
CA ALA A 242 20.31 -16.90 -9.63
C ALA A 242 18.90 -17.38 -10.01
N HIS A 243 17.86 -16.81 -9.39
CA HIS A 243 16.48 -17.05 -9.77
C HIS A 243 16.12 -16.29 -11.08
N PRO A 244 15.31 -16.86 -11.99
CA PRO A 244 14.91 -16.18 -13.25
C PRO A 244 14.27 -14.80 -13.06
N LEU A 245 13.58 -14.59 -11.93
CA LEU A 245 12.97 -13.30 -11.56
C LEU A 245 13.86 -12.44 -10.65
N GLY A 246 15.02 -12.94 -10.25
CA GLY A 246 15.89 -12.36 -9.23
C GLY A 246 16.30 -10.92 -9.48
N LYS A 247 16.67 -10.60 -10.73
CA LYS A 247 17.04 -9.24 -11.13
C LYS A 247 15.87 -8.26 -10.93
N SER A 248 14.68 -8.65 -11.39
CA SER A 248 13.46 -7.85 -11.25
C SER A 248 13.07 -7.69 -9.77
N THR A 249 13.14 -8.77 -8.98
CA THR A 249 12.86 -8.74 -7.54
C THR A 249 13.78 -7.77 -6.81
N HIS A 250 15.08 -7.80 -7.08
CA HIS A 250 16.04 -6.86 -6.48
C HIS A 250 15.72 -5.41 -6.83
N THR A 251 15.47 -5.11 -8.10
CA THR A 251 15.09 -3.76 -8.52
C THR A 251 13.81 -3.29 -7.84
N VAL A 252 12.79 -4.15 -7.73
CA VAL A 252 11.53 -3.84 -7.04
C VAL A 252 11.77 -3.54 -5.57
N LEU A 253 12.57 -4.34 -4.85
CA LEU A 253 12.93 -4.09 -3.46
C LEU A 253 13.65 -2.74 -3.32
N CYS A 254 14.67 -2.47 -4.14
CA CYS A 254 15.39 -1.19 -4.13
C CYS A 254 14.46 0.02 -4.36
N VAL A 255 13.55 -0.06 -5.33
CA VAL A 255 12.56 0.98 -5.60
C VAL A 255 11.62 1.14 -4.39
N PHE A 256 11.11 0.05 -3.84
CA PHE A 256 10.21 0.09 -2.69
C PHE A 256 10.86 0.75 -1.47
N HIS A 257 12.07 0.32 -1.08
CA HIS A 257 12.77 0.89 0.08
C HIS A 257 13.16 2.36 -0.14
N THR A 258 13.55 2.71 -1.37
CA THR A 258 13.85 4.10 -1.71
C THR A 258 12.60 4.96 -1.67
N GLN A 259 11.45 4.49 -2.19
CA GLN A 259 10.20 5.25 -2.12
C GLN A 259 9.61 5.30 -0.71
N GLY A 260 9.76 4.23 0.07
CA GLY A 260 9.41 4.18 1.48
C GLY A 260 10.08 5.29 2.29
N SER A 261 11.34 5.57 1.96
CA SER A 261 12.18 6.51 2.69
C SER A 261 12.12 7.92 2.10
N TYR A 262 12.22 8.05 0.76
CA TYR A 262 12.37 9.32 0.04
C TYR A 262 11.15 9.72 -0.79
N GLY A 263 10.01 9.03 -0.63
CA GLY A 263 8.80 9.29 -1.43
C GLY A 263 8.35 10.75 -1.41
N THR A 264 8.49 11.43 -0.27
CA THR A 264 8.16 12.86 -0.16
C THR A 264 9.10 13.75 -0.98
N ILE A 265 10.41 13.48 -0.99
CA ILE A 265 11.37 14.16 -1.88
C ILE A 265 11.03 13.87 -3.34
N LEU A 266 10.81 12.60 -3.69
CA LEU A 266 10.49 12.21 -5.06
C LEU A 266 9.25 12.93 -5.56
N ALA A 267 8.23 13.07 -4.72
CA ALA A 267 7.04 13.82 -5.07
C ALA A 267 7.28 15.33 -5.18
N ALA A 268 8.12 15.92 -4.33
CA ALA A 268 8.52 17.32 -4.44
C ALA A 268 9.30 17.58 -5.74
N LEU A 269 10.26 16.73 -6.08
CA LEU A 269 11.02 16.80 -7.33
C LEU A 269 10.12 16.62 -8.56
N ALA A 270 9.19 15.66 -8.50
CA ALA A 270 8.21 15.46 -9.55
C ALA A 270 7.39 16.74 -9.80
N LYS A 271 6.90 17.38 -8.73
CA LYS A 271 6.17 18.65 -8.81
C LYS A 271 7.00 19.77 -9.44
N THR A 272 8.25 19.95 -9.01
CA THR A 272 9.11 21.05 -9.50
C THR A 272 9.60 20.83 -10.93
N SER A 273 9.79 19.57 -11.34
CA SER A 273 10.19 19.21 -12.70
C SER A 273 9.05 19.30 -13.72
N LEU A 274 7.79 19.27 -13.26
CA LEU A 274 6.62 19.25 -14.12
C LEU A 274 6.20 20.69 -14.49
N PRO A 275 6.13 21.06 -15.79
CA PRO A 275 5.73 22.40 -16.20
C PRO A 275 4.35 22.81 -15.66
N ALA A 276 4.15 24.09 -15.34
CA ALA A 276 2.88 24.59 -14.80
C ALA A 276 1.68 24.32 -15.72
N VAL A 277 1.89 24.32 -17.03
CA VAL A 277 0.87 23.97 -18.04
C VAL A 277 0.41 22.52 -17.85
N GLU A 278 1.36 21.58 -17.70
CA GLU A 278 1.08 20.16 -17.49
C GLU A 278 0.37 19.91 -16.15
N GLN A 279 0.79 20.59 -15.09
CA GLN A 279 0.07 20.58 -13.81
C GLN A 279 -1.37 21.06 -13.98
N GLY A 280 -1.60 22.10 -14.79
CA GLY A 280 -2.93 22.60 -15.13
C GLY A 280 -3.79 21.59 -15.89
N VAL A 281 -3.21 20.80 -16.80
CA VAL A 281 -3.90 19.72 -17.52
C VAL A 281 -4.30 18.60 -16.54
N ILE A 282 -3.36 18.12 -15.72
CA ILE A 282 -3.63 17.08 -14.71
C ILE A 282 -4.75 17.51 -13.78
N ASN A 283 -4.65 18.70 -13.17
CA ASN A 283 -5.67 19.21 -12.26
C ASN A 283 -7.05 19.32 -12.93
N ARG A 284 -7.09 19.68 -14.21
CA ARG A 284 -8.33 19.74 -14.98
C ARG A 284 -8.94 18.35 -15.18
N VAL A 285 -8.15 17.36 -15.56
CA VAL A 285 -8.63 15.97 -15.72
C VAL A 285 -9.19 15.45 -14.40
N LEU A 286 -8.47 15.59 -13.28
CA LEU A 286 -8.96 15.16 -11.97
C LEU A 286 -10.27 15.85 -11.59
N LYS A 287 -10.35 17.17 -11.74
CA LYS A 287 -11.57 17.94 -11.43
C LYS A 287 -12.76 17.50 -12.29
N ASN A 288 -12.53 17.20 -13.56
CA ASN A 288 -13.57 16.73 -14.47
C ASN A 288 -14.10 15.34 -14.06
N ILE A 289 -13.23 14.46 -13.54
CA ILE A 289 -13.59 13.17 -12.94
C ILE A 289 -14.40 13.37 -11.66
N GLU A 290 -13.98 14.26 -10.76
CA GLU A 290 -14.72 14.60 -9.53
C GLU A 290 -16.12 15.14 -9.85
N GLU A 291 -16.24 16.01 -10.85
CA GLU A 291 -17.53 16.59 -11.26
C GLU A 291 -18.50 15.53 -11.78
N VAL A 292 -18.04 14.63 -12.64
CA VAL A 292 -18.87 13.51 -13.13
C VAL A 292 -19.26 12.57 -12.00
N THR A 293 -18.34 12.29 -11.09
CA THR A 293 -18.61 11.46 -9.91
C THR A 293 -19.70 12.08 -9.03
N LEU A 294 -19.61 13.38 -8.75
CA LEU A 294 -20.65 14.12 -8.01
C LEU A 294 -22.00 14.08 -8.74
N ALA A 295 -22.00 14.24 -10.06
CA ALA A 295 -23.22 14.15 -10.86
C ALA A 295 -23.88 12.77 -10.74
N LYS A 296 -23.09 11.69 -10.82
CA LYS A 296 -23.59 10.31 -10.64
C LYS A 296 -24.13 10.07 -9.24
N VAL A 297 -23.41 10.49 -8.19
CA VAL A 297 -23.89 10.41 -6.79
C VAL A 297 -25.23 11.15 -6.62
N ARG A 298 -25.37 12.34 -7.21
CA ARG A 298 -26.62 13.12 -7.17
C ARG A 298 -27.79 12.40 -7.84
N SER A 299 -27.55 11.83 -9.01
CA SER A 299 -28.57 11.16 -9.81
C SER A 299 -28.87 9.73 -9.35
N SER A 300 -28.05 9.16 -8.47
CA SER A 300 -28.20 7.78 -8.00
C SER A 300 -29.56 7.55 -7.35
N SER A 301 -30.38 6.70 -7.96
CA SER A 301 -31.66 6.26 -7.40
C SER A 301 -31.49 5.25 -6.26
N ARG A 302 -30.31 4.62 -6.18
CA ARG A 302 -29.96 3.63 -5.17
C ARG A 302 -29.57 4.27 -3.83
N LEU A 303 -29.10 5.53 -3.85
CA LEU A 303 -28.75 6.29 -2.66
C LEU A 303 -29.95 7.11 -2.15
N ASN A 304 -30.31 6.92 -0.88
CA ASN A 304 -31.29 7.79 -0.24
C ASN A 304 -30.78 9.26 -0.17
N PRO A 305 -31.66 10.26 -0.06
CA PRO A 305 -31.27 11.67 -0.10
C PRO A 305 -30.23 12.09 0.97
N ALA A 306 -30.30 11.51 2.18
CA ALA A 306 -29.37 11.83 3.26
C ALA A 306 -27.96 11.30 2.95
N THR A 307 -27.85 10.07 2.44
CA THR A 307 -26.58 9.48 2.01
C THR A 307 -25.98 10.23 0.82
N ARG A 308 -26.79 10.66 -0.17
CA ARG A 308 -26.30 11.49 -1.29
C ARG A 308 -25.69 12.79 -0.79
N SER A 309 -26.42 13.54 0.03
CA SER A 309 -25.95 14.80 0.61
C SER A 309 -24.67 14.62 1.43
N ALA A 310 -24.58 13.56 2.23
CA ALA A 310 -23.39 13.24 3.01
C ALA A 310 -22.18 12.90 2.13
N LEU A 311 -22.36 12.08 1.09
CA LEU A 311 -21.30 11.73 0.14
C LEU A 311 -20.82 12.93 -0.66
N GLU A 312 -21.73 13.77 -1.15
CA GLU A 312 -21.37 15.02 -1.79
C GLU A 312 -20.52 15.90 -0.86
N GLY A 313 -20.95 16.02 0.40
CA GLY A 313 -20.20 16.74 1.43
C GLY A 313 -18.82 16.15 1.70
N LEU A 314 -18.66 14.83 1.61
CA LEU A 314 -17.38 14.13 1.78
C LEU A 314 -16.48 14.27 0.56
N ILE A 315 -16.99 14.07 -0.66
CA ILE A 315 -16.25 14.26 -1.91
C ILE A 315 -15.72 15.69 -1.97
N ASN A 316 -16.57 16.70 -1.74
CA ASN A 316 -16.16 18.11 -1.78
C ASN A 316 -15.10 18.49 -0.73
N LYS A 317 -14.99 17.73 0.37
CA LYS A 317 -13.98 17.94 1.42
C LYS A 317 -12.73 17.11 1.20
N THR A 318 -12.82 16.05 0.39
CA THR A 318 -11.72 15.13 0.14
C THR A 318 -10.72 15.82 -0.76
N LYS A 319 -9.44 15.77 -0.36
CA LYS A 319 -8.36 16.32 -1.18
C LYS A 319 -7.69 15.21 -1.96
N THR A 320 -7.45 15.45 -3.24
CA THR A 320 -6.58 14.61 -4.05
C THR A 320 -5.17 15.19 -4.05
N VAL A 321 -4.14 14.38 -3.75
CA VAL A 321 -2.75 14.85 -3.67
C VAL A 321 -1.80 13.90 -4.37
N PHE A 322 -0.91 14.43 -5.21
CA PHE A 322 0.26 13.70 -5.76
C PHE A 322 1.54 13.99 -4.95
N TRP A 323 1.59 15.17 -4.35
CA TRP A 323 2.73 15.73 -3.63
C TRP A 323 2.25 16.51 -2.42
N ALA A 324 3.14 16.74 -1.46
CA ALA A 324 2.80 17.51 -0.26
C ALA A 324 2.63 19.01 -0.58
N ASP A 325 1.75 19.69 0.15
CA ASP A 325 1.47 21.12 -0.03
C ASP A 325 2.57 21.99 0.61
N GLY A 326 3.21 22.86 -0.19
CA GLY A 326 3.91 24.11 0.19
C GLY A 326 5.08 24.07 1.18
N ARG A 327 5.22 23.03 2.00
CA ARG A 327 6.20 22.95 3.10
C ARG A 327 7.49 22.26 2.66
N PHE A 328 7.36 21.16 1.91
CA PHE A 328 8.52 20.45 1.33
C PHE A 328 9.14 21.12 0.10
N GLU A 329 8.76 22.38 -0.17
CA GLU A 329 9.37 23.23 -1.20
C GLU A 329 10.59 23.98 -0.66
N THR A 330 10.82 23.96 0.66
CA THR A 330 11.99 24.59 1.29
C THR A 330 13.04 23.56 1.71
N THR A 331 14.32 23.93 1.57
CA THR A 331 15.47 23.09 1.94
C THR A 331 15.44 22.69 3.42
N LYS A 332 14.93 23.58 4.29
CA LYS A 332 14.87 23.37 5.75
C LYS A 332 13.94 22.24 6.17
N ASP A 333 12.77 22.12 5.54
CA ASP A 333 11.83 21.03 5.85
C ASP A 333 12.35 19.69 5.31
N LEU A 334 13.06 19.70 4.18
CA LEU A 334 13.74 18.50 3.68
C LEU A 334 14.92 18.08 4.59
N GLU A 335 15.75 19.03 5.02
CA GLU A 335 16.84 18.79 5.98
C GLU A 335 16.33 18.22 7.31
N MET A 336 15.10 18.55 7.72
CA MET A 336 14.50 17.97 8.93
C MET A 336 14.24 16.47 8.80
N PHE A 337 13.82 15.98 7.62
CA PHE A 337 13.54 14.56 7.38
C PHE A 337 14.76 13.78 6.91
N TYR A 338 15.69 14.45 6.22
CA TYR A 338 16.74 13.81 5.44
C TYR A 338 18.14 14.32 5.77
N GLY A 339 18.28 15.25 6.71
CA GLY A 339 19.56 15.85 7.13
C GLY A 339 20.30 16.65 6.05
N PRO A 340 21.51 17.16 6.36
CA PRO A 340 22.18 18.20 5.58
C PRO A 340 22.84 17.76 4.25
N SER A 341 22.93 16.47 3.92
CA SER A 341 23.28 15.98 2.57
C SER A 341 23.40 14.46 2.58
N TYR A 342 23.06 13.84 1.44
CA TYR A 342 23.41 12.45 1.14
C TYR A 342 24.94 12.30 1.10
N ASN A 343 25.50 11.40 1.91
CA ASN A 343 26.92 11.08 1.83
C ASN A 343 27.13 9.93 0.85
N SER A 344 27.63 10.23 -0.35
CA SER A 344 27.90 9.21 -1.37
C SER A 344 28.99 8.21 -0.95
N SER A 345 29.70 8.41 0.15
CA SER A 345 30.68 7.44 0.66
C SER A 345 30.09 6.39 1.62
N GLU A 346 28.84 6.54 2.06
CA GLU A 346 28.20 5.63 3.02
C GLU A 346 27.45 4.48 2.32
N SER A 347 27.29 3.36 3.03
CA SER A 347 26.50 2.22 2.57
C SER A 347 25.01 2.58 2.44
N PHE A 348 24.29 1.92 1.53
CA PHE A 348 22.83 2.10 1.40
C PHE A 348 22.12 1.86 2.73
N PHE A 349 22.50 0.82 3.48
CA PHE A 349 21.87 0.46 4.74
C PHE A 349 22.11 1.52 5.81
N ARG A 350 23.33 2.05 5.93
CA ARG A 350 23.63 3.09 6.92
C ARG A 350 22.89 4.40 6.60
N GLU A 351 22.85 4.79 5.33
CA GLU A 351 22.05 5.94 4.88
C GLU A 351 20.55 5.75 5.14
N TRP A 352 20.05 4.53 4.91
CA TRP A 352 18.67 4.18 5.23
C TRP A 352 18.41 4.29 6.74
N VAL A 353 19.23 3.66 7.60
CA VAL A 353 19.09 3.73 9.06
C VAL A 353 19.12 5.18 9.54
N TRP A 354 20.12 5.95 9.11
CA TRP A 354 20.28 7.36 9.51
C TRP A 354 19.07 8.21 9.11
N THR A 355 18.59 8.06 7.88
CA THR A 355 17.39 8.76 7.40
C THR A 355 16.18 8.36 8.24
N ARG A 356 16.01 7.07 8.55
CA ARG A 356 14.90 6.60 9.38
C ARG A 356 14.94 7.25 10.77
N GLU A 357 16.10 7.27 11.43
CA GLU A 357 16.26 7.89 12.75
C GLU A 357 15.90 9.38 12.76
N LYS A 358 16.21 10.12 11.69
CA LYS A 358 15.79 11.52 11.53
C LYS A 358 14.27 11.66 11.43
N VAL A 359 13.63 10.83 10.59
CA VAL A 359 12.17 10.83 10.43
C VAL A 359 11.44 10.50 11.73
N GLN A 360 12.01 9.67 12.61
CA GLN A 360 11.40 9.32 13.90
C GLN A 360 11.13 10.57 14.76
N GLY A 361 12.06 11.53 14.77
CA GLY A 361 11.89 12.79 15.51
C GLY A 361 10.73 13.66 15.01
N ALA A 362 10.25 13.43 13.78
CA ALA A 362 9.13 14.15 13.21
C ALA A 362 7.76 13.47 13.44
N ILE A 363 7.71 12.22 13.93
CA ILE A 363 6.44 11.49 14.09
C ILE A 363 5.47 12.25 15.00
N GLY A 364 4.20 12.33 14.58
CA GLY A 364 3.13 13.03 15.29
C GLY A 364 3.11 14.56 15.07
N THR A 365 4.09 15.13 14.38
CA THR A 365 4.10 16.54 13.98
C THR A 365 3.20 16.82 12.77
N ALA A 366 2.88 18.09 12.54
CA ALA A 366 2.15 18.50 11.35
C ALA A 366 2.94 18.19 10.06
N GLN A 367 4.26 18.31 10.09
CA GLN A 367 5.12 18.05 8.94
C GLN A 367 5.12 16.55 8.58
N TYR A 368 5.17 15.67 9.58
CA TYR A 368 5.06 14.23 9.32
C TYR A 368 3.68 13.85 8.77
N ALA A 369 2.62 14.50 9.25
CA ALA A 369 1.29 14.32 8.70
C ALA A 369 1.22 14.73 7.22
N GLU A 370 1.87 15.83 6.82
CA GLU A 370 1.98 16.24 5.41
C GLU A 370 2.82 15.26 4.58
N ALA A 371 3.97 14.80 5.10
CA ALA A 371 4.79 13.78 4.42
C ALA A 371 4.03 12.46 4.21
N SER A 372 3.19 12.09 5.18
CA SER A 372 2.38 10.86 5.16
C SER A 372 1.17 10.95 4.23
N ARG A 373 0.82 12.13 3.72
CA ARG A 373 -0.19 12.30 2.65
C ARG A 373 0.35 11.93 1.27
N VAL A 374 1.67 11.91 1.09
CA VAL A 374 2.24 11.50 -0.19
C VAL A 374 2.12 9.99 -0.31
N HIS A 375 1.46 9.53 -1.37
CA HIS A 375 1.36 8.10 -1.62
C HIS A 375 2.73 7.52 -1.89
N ARG A 376 3.04 6.42 -1.21
CA ARG A 376 4.22 5.59 -1.47
C ARG A 376 3.71 4.37 -2.22
N MET A 377 4.28 4.09 -3.40
CA MET A 377 3.71 3.05 -4.27
C MET A 377 3.52 1.75 -3.51
N ASP A 378 2.32 1.21 -3.64
CA ASP A 378 2.03 -0.18 -3.36
C ASP A 378 2.15 -0.97 -4.67
N THR A 379 2.36 -2.28 -4.57
CA THR A 379 2.43 -3.18 -5.72
C THR A 379 1.12 -3.40 -6.46
N TYR A 380 -0.01 -2.95 -5.91
CA TYR A 380 -1.32 -3.15 -6.51
C TYR A 380 -2.07 -1.87 -6.81
N ARG A 381 -1.61 -0.74 -6.29
CA ARG A 381 -2.36 0.51 -6.37
C ARG A 381 -1.44 1.68 -6.61
N PHE A 382 -1.95 2.56 -7.44
CA PHE A 382 -1.34 3.85 -7.70
C PHE A 382 -1.96 4.95 -6.86
N GLY A 383 -2.93 4.64 -5.99
CA GLY A 383 -3.39 5.55 -4.97
C GLY A 383 -3.89 4.85 -3.72
N HIS A 384 -4.32 5.67 -2.76
CA HIS A 384 -4.92 5.22 -1.52
C HIS A 384 -5.73 6.33 -0.87
N TYR A 385 -6.97 6.04 -0.50
CA TYR A 385 -7.77 6.91 0.35
C TYR A 385 -7.46 6.71 1.82
N ASN A 386 -6.99 7.78 2.48
CA ASN A 386 -6.85 7.85 3.93
C ASN A 386 -8.10 8.53 4.54
N PRO A 387 -9.08 7.77 5.06
CA PRO A 387 -10.29 8.32 5.67
C PRO A 387 -10.03 9.20 6.90
N GLY A 388 -8.93 8.98 7.63
CA GLY A 388 -8.57 9.80 8.79
C GLY A 388 -8.10 11.21 8.41
N LEU A 389 -7.55 11.37 7.21
CA LEU A 389 -7.11 12.65 6.67
C LEU A 389 -8.12 13.26 5.68
N GLY A 390 -9.05 12.47 5.16
CA GLY A 390 -9.91 12.88 4.04
C GLY A 390 -9.09 13.16 2.78
N VAL A 391 -8.12 12.30 2.49
CA VAL A 391 -7.16 12.50 1.39
C VAL A 391 -7.09 11.27 0.51
N ILE A 392 -7.25 11.46 -0.80
CA ILE A 392 -6.86 10.47 -1.83
C ILE A 392 -5.43 10.80 -2.24
N SER A 393 -4.52 9.93 -1.82
CA SER A 393 -3.08 10.07 -2.12
C SER A 393 -2.80 9.31 -3.40
N MET A 394 -2.26 9.96 -4.42
CA MET A 394 -1.95 9.39 -5.74
C MET A 394 -0.44 9.32 -5.96
N SER A 395 0.04 8.27 -6.62
CA SER A 395 1.44 8.05 -6.95
C SER A 395 1.89 9.00 -8.05
N VAL A 396 3.08 9.57 -7.90
CA VAL A 396 3.75 10.33 -8.98
C VAL A 396 4.16 9.45 -10.17
N ALA A 397 4.03 8.12 -10.11
CA ALA A 397 4.17 7.28 -11.30
C ALA A 397 3.04 7.50 -12.32
N LEU A 398 1.87 7.99 -11.87
CA LEU A 398 0.73 8.23 -12.76
C LEU A 398 0.88 9.46 -13.66
N ILE A 399 1.84 10.33 -13.38
CA ILE A 399 2.17 11.48 -14.23
C ILE A 399 3.23 11.12 -15.29
N ALA A 400 3.33 9.83 -15.64
CA ALA A 400 4.19 9.30 -16.68
C ALA A 400 3.46 8.24 -17.52
N PRO A 401 3.97 7.90 -18.73
CA PRO A 401 3.43 6.80 -19.51
C PRO A 401 3.45 5.46 -18.74
N PRO A 402 2.44 4.59 -18.92
CA PRO A 402 1.34 4.71 -19.88
C PRO A 402 0.12 5.50 -19.37
N PHE A 403 0.18 6.07 -18.17
CA PHE A 403 -0.97 6.71 -17.53
C PHE A 403 -1.17 8.15 -18.00
N TYR A 404 -0.08 8.88 -18.19
CA TYR A 404 -0.11 10.27 -18.60
C TYR A 404 0.90 10.55 -19.72
N TYR A 405 0.43 11.25 -20.74
CA TYR A 405 1.25 11.73 -21.84
C TYR A 405 1.07 13.24 -21.92
N PRO A 406 2.13 14.04 -21.71
CA PRO A 406 2.05 15.51 -21.75
C PRO A 406 1.36 16.08 -22.99
N LYS A 407 1.56 15.41 -24.14
CA LYS A 407 0.97 15.76 -25.44
C LYS A 407 -0.04 14.71 -25.93
N GLY A 408 -0.62 13.93 -25.01
CA GLY A 408 -1.63 12.93 -25.34
C GLY A 408 -2.93 13.58 -25.78
N THR A 409 -3.73 12.85 -26.57
CA THR A 409 -5.10 13.24 -26.90
C THR A 409 -5.98 13.23 -25.65
N SER A 410 -7.17 13.84 -25.72
CA SER A 410 -8.14 13.76 -24.61
C SER A 410 -8.44 12.30 -24.27
N ALA A 411 -8.64 11.46 -25.28
CA ALA A 411 -8.83 10.01 -25.10
C ALA A 411 -7.73 9.35 -24.25
N MET A 412 -6.44 9.67 -24.50
CA MET A 412 -5.32 9.10 -23.74
C MET A 412 -5.27 9.63 -22.30
N LEU A 413 -5.53 10.92 -22.10
CA LEU A 413 -5.50 11.54 -20.77
C LEU A 413 -6.59 11.00 -19.84
N TYR A 414 -7.81 10.90 -20.35
CA TYR A 414 -8.93 10.36 -19.57
C TYR A 414 -8.88 8.84 -19.46
N GLY A 415 -8.43 8.14 -20.51
CA GLY A 415 -8.28 6.69 -20.52
C GLY A 415 -7.16 6.21 -19.61
N GLY A 416 -6.07 6.97 -19.45
CA GLY A 416 -4.98 6.63 -18.55
C GLY A 416 -5.19 7.21 -17.15
N LEU A 417 -4.75 8.45 -16.94
CA LEU A 417 -4.80 9.14 -15.66
C LEU A 417 -6.22 9.28 -15.11
N GLY A 418 -7.18 9.65 -15.97
CA GLY A 418 -8.58 9.82 -15.58
C GLY A 418 -9.19 8.52 -15.03
N PHE A 419 -8.97 7.40 -15.72
CA PHE A 419 -9.39 6.07 -15.30
C PHE A 419 -8.77 5.66 -13.96
N MET A 420 -7.44 5.79 -13.82
CA MET A 420 -6.75 5.42 -12.58
C MET A 420 -7.21 6.25 -11.39
N TYR A 421 -7.48 7.54 -11.60
CA TYR A 421 -8.02 8.40 -10.56
C TYR A 421 -9.48 8.07 -10.22
N ALA A 422 -10.31 7.79 -11.23
CA ALA A 422 -11.68 7.33 -11.01
C ALA A 422 -11.73 6.03 -10.20
N GLU A 423 -10.79 5.10 -10.45
CA GLU A 423 -10.66 3.86 -9.68
C GLU A 423 -10.44 4.12 -8.19
N GLU A 424 -9.49 4.99 -7.86
CA GLU A 424 -9.19 5.36 -6.47
C GLU A 424 -10.33 6.15 -5.82
N LEU A 425 -11.02 6.99 -6.59
CA LEU A 425 -12.19 7.73 -6.11
C LEU A 425 -13.38 6.80 -5.80
N VAL A 426 -13.64 5.79 -6.64
CA VAL A 426 -14.67 4.76 -6.38
C VAL A 426 -14.32 3.95 -5.13
N LEU A 427 -13.06 3.56 -4.96
CA LEU A 427 -12.59 2.88 -3.73
C LEU A 427 -12.74 3.76 -2.49
N ALA A 428 -12.45 5.07 -2.63
CA ALA A 428 -12.65 6.06 -1.57
C ALA A 428 -14.13 6.16 -1.20
N LEU A 429 -15.01 6.26 -2.19
CA LEU A 429 -16.47 6.32 -2.00
C LEU A 429 -17.02 5.09 -1.27
N ASN A 430 -16.58 3.89 -1.66
CA ASN A 430 -16.96 2.67 -0.95
C ASN A 430 -16.52 2.73 0.53
N SER A 431 -15.30 3.20 0.79
CA SER A 431 -14.79 3.36 2.15
C SER A 431 -15.57 4.42 2.94
N MET A 432 -15.93 5.54 2.31
CA MET A 432 -16.75 6.61 2.89
C MET A 432 -18.16 6.12 3.23
N LEU A 433 -18.79 5.38 2.33
CA LEU A 433 -20.11 4.77 2.55
C LEU A 433 -20.10 3.86 3.79
N CYS A 434 -19.06 3.04 3.96
CA CYS A 434 -18.95 2.19 5.15
C CYS A 434 -18.73 2.99 6.45
N LEU A 435 -18.31 4.26 6.35
CA LEU A 435 -18.16 5.19 7.47
C LEU A 435 -19.37 6.10 7.66
N LEU A 436 -20.43 5.94 6.87
CA LEU A 436 -21.68 6.68 7.00
C LEU A 436 -22.76 5.82 7.68
N LYS A 437 -23.49 6.41 8.62
CA LYS A 437 -24.78 5.90 9.10
C LYS A 437 -25.73 7.06 9.36
N ASP A 438 -26.95 6.92 8.87
CA ASP A 438 -27.97 7.99 8.89
C ASP A 438 -27.48 9.34 8.35
N GLY A 439 -26.58 9.33 7.35
CA GLY A 439 -26.01 10.54 6.75
C GLY A 439 -24.94 11.26 7.59
N LYS A 440 -24.47 10.67 8.69
CA LYS A 440 -23.39 11.20 9.53
C LYS A 440 -22.12 10.38 9.39
N VAL A 441 -20.96 11.03 9.56
CA VAL A 441 -19.63 10.42 9.43
C VAL A 441 -19.17 9.87 10.78
N PHE A 442 -18.90 8.56 10.84
CA PHE A 442 -18.58 7.80 12.06
C PHE A 442 -17.09 7.89 12.39
N LEU A 443 -16.63 9.07 12.81
CA LEU A 443 -15.22 9.29 13.20
C LEU A 443 -15.07 9.74 14.66
N THR A 444 -16.14 9.70 15.47
CA THR A 444 -16.13 10.17 16.87
C THR A 444 -16.57 9.11 17.88
N GLU A 445 -16.22 9.30 19.15
CA GLU A 445 -16.54 8.36 20.25
C GLU A 445 -18.05 8.17 20.47
N ALA A 446 -18.86 9.20 20.21
CA ALA A 446 -20.33 9.14 20.32
C ALA A 446 -20.94 8.10 19.37
N ASP A 447 -20.26 7.86 18.25
CA ASP A 447 -20.67 6.92 17.20
C ASP A 447 -20.24 5.48 17.50
N SER A 448 -19.24 5.30 18.38
CA SER A 448 -18.66 3.99 18.73
C SER A 448 -19.52 3.16 19.71
N ARG A 449 -20.45 3.81 20.45
CA ARG A 449 -21.36 3.16 21.41
C ARG A 449 -22.64 2.62 20.78
N LEU A 450 -22.94 3.00 19.54
CA LEU A 450 -23.97 2.33 18.75
C LEU A 450 -23.32 1.03 18.26
N GLU A 451 -23.62 -0.07 18.93
CA GLU A 451 -23.16 -1.40 18.55
C GLU A 451 -23.18 -1.55 17.02
N LEU A 452 -22.02 -1.93 16.48
CA LEU A 452 -21.84 -2.47 15.14
C LEU A 452 -22.57 -3.83 15.05
N GLN A 453 -23.88 -3.85 15.33
CA GLN A 453 -24.76 -4.87 14.78
C GLN A 453 -24.81 -4.60 13.29
N SER A 454 -23.94 -5.29 12.56
CA SER A 454 -24.29 -5.93 11.29
C SER A 454 -25.16 -5.09 10.36
N VAL A 455 -24.83 -3.82 10.14
CA VAL A 455 -25.23 -3.19 8.88
C VAL A 455 -24.15 -3.68 7.93
N PRO A 456 -24.42 -4.68 7.07
CA PRO A 456 -23.49 -4.95 6.00
C PRO A 456 -23.36 -3.60 5.31
N CYS A 457 -22.14 -3.03 5.31
CA CYS A 457 -21.81 -1.98 4.37
C CYS A 457 -22.36 -2.51 3.06
N PRO A 458 -23.38 -1.87 2.46
CA PRO A 458 -24.18 -2.56 1.49
C PRO A 458 -23.30 -2.66 0.26
N LEU A 459 -22.54 -3.74 0.20
CA LEU A 459 -21.85 -4.22 -0.97
C LEU A 459 -23.01 -4.61 -1.86
N TRP A 460 -23.45 -3.67 -2.70
CA TRP A 460 -24.60 -3.77 -3.61
C TRP A 460 -24.46 -4.90 -4.65
N CYS A 461 -23.54 -5.83 -4.43
CA CYS A 461 -23.46 -7.14 -5.06
C CYS A 461 -23.86 -8.24 -4.07
N PRO A 462 -25.00 -8.90 -4.27
CA PRO A 462 -25.45 -10.01 -3.41
C PRO A 462 -24.47 -11.20 -3.36
N SER A 463 -23.69 -11.45 -4.43
CA SER A 463 -22.83 -12.64 -4.54
C SER A 463 -21.34 -12.32 -4.39
N ALA A 464 -20.60 -13.18 -3.68
CA ALA A 464 -19.15 -13.12 -3.57
C ALA A 464 -18.41 -13.42 -4.89
N LYS A 465 -19.09 -14.05 -5.87
CA LYS A 465 -18.54 -14.36 -7.20
C LYS A 465 -18.61 -13.16 -8.16
N ASP A 466 -19.62 -12.30 -8.05
CA ASP A 466 -19.75 -11.09 -8.89
C ASP A 466 -18.88 -9.93 -8.38
N ARG A 467 -18.62 -9.95 -7.07
CA ARG A 467 -17.70 -9.05 -6.35
C ARG A 467 -16.26 -9.13 -6.87
N THR A 468 -15.79 -10.29 -7.30
CA THR A 468 -14.36 -10.49 -7.61
C THR A 468 -13.94 -10.09 -9.03
N GLY A 469 -14.88 -9.76 -9.93
CA GLY A 469 -14.58 -9.59 -11.35
C GLY A 469 -14.43 -8.16 -11.86
N VAL A 470 -15.30 -7.22 -11.44
CA VAL A 470 -15.50 -5.93 -12.16
C VAL A 470 -15.39 -4.66 -11.33
N PHE A 471 -15.59 -4.73 -10.00
CA PHE A 471 -15.42 -3.57 -9.12
C PHE A 471 -13.95 -3.44 -8.67
N PRO A 472 -13.39 -2.21 -8.61
CA PRO A 472 -13.97 -0.89 -8.95
C PRO A 472 -13.90 -0.50 -10.44
N GLN A 473 -13.33 -1.35 -11.30
CA GLN A 473 -12.93 -1.01 -12.66
C GLN A 473 -14.10 -0.60 -13.58
N LEU A 474 -15.29 -1.19 -13.44
CA LEU A 474 -16.45 -0.85 -14.26
C LEU A 474 -16.94 0.58 -13.97
N ASP A 475 -17.16 0.92 -12.71
CA ASP A 475 -17.58 2.27 -12.29
C ASP A 475 -16.53 3.32 -12.63
N ALA A 476 -15.25 2.97 -12.45
CA ALA A 476 -14.13 3.82 -12.83
C ALA A 476 -14.13 4.11 -14.34
N THR A 477 -14.39 3.08 -15.16
CA THR A 477 -14.51 3.22 -16.62
C THR A 477 -15.69 4.12 -16.98
N ASP A 478 -16.85 3.90 -16.37
CA ASP A 478 -18.06 4.69 -16.63
C ASP A 478 -17.86 6.17 -16.26
N ILE A 479 -17.30 6.45 -15.08
CA ILE A 479 -16.95 7.81 -14.65
C ILE A 479 -15.94 8.44 -15.62
N ALA A 480 -14.84 7.75 -15.92
CA ALA A 480 -13.79 8.29 -16.77
C ALA A 480 -14.23 8.52 -18.21
N TYR A 481 -15.01 7.59 -18.77
CA TYR A 481 -15.56 7.71 -20.11
C TYR A 481 -16.61 8.82 -20.19
N SER A 482 -17.48 8.93 -19.18
CA SER A 482 -18.45 10.03 -19.09
C SER A 482 -17.75 11.40 -19.00
N ALA A 483 -16.63 11.48 -18.29
CA ALA A 483 -15.82 12.70 -18.22
C ALA A 483 -15.13 13.01 -19.56
N TYR A 484 -14.59 11.99 -20.23
CA TYR A 484 -14.05 12.13 -21.58
C TYR A 484 -15.11 12.65 -22.56
N VAL A 485 -16.27 12.00 -22.66
CA VAL A 485 -17.34 12.42 -23.58
C VAL A 485 -17.81 13.86 -23.30
N ARG A 486 -17.89 14.24 -22.02
CA ARG A 486 -18.39 15.56 -21.61
C ARG A 486 -17.37 16.70 -21.80
N PHE A 487 -16.09 16.41 -21.64
CA PHE A 487 -15.04 17.43 -21.53
C PHE A 487 -13.90 17.29 -22.53
N ARG A 488 -13.96 16.32 -23.46
CA ARG A 488 -12.95 16.19 -24.52
C ARG A 488 -12.86 17.47 -25.35
N ASP A 489 -11.64 17.81 -25.72
CA ASP A 489 -11.40 18.83 -26.73
C ASP A 489 -11.35 18.14 -28.08
N GLU A 490 -12.42 18.26 -28.88
CA GLU A 490 -12.50 17.61 -30.19
C GLU A 490 -11.39 18.06 -31.15
N ALA A 491 -10.83 19.26 -30.96
CA ALA A 491 -9.68 19.71 -31.74
C ALA A 491 -8.37 18.98 -31.37
N SER A 492 -8.32 18.37 -30.18
CA SER A 492 -7.18 17.58 -29.68
C SER A 492 -7.25 16.09 -30.03
N ASP A 493 -8.40 15.59 -30.49
CA ASP A 493 -8.63 14.18 -30.83
C ASP A 493 -8.23 13.86 -32.27
N LEU A 494 -7.03 14.29 -32.66
CA LEU A 494 -6.45 13.95 -33.95
C LEU A 494 -6.08 12.45 -34.00
N PRO A 495 -6.19 11.80 -35.17
CA PRO A 495 -5.73 10.43 -35.35
C PRO A 495 -4.28 10.28 -34.89
N LEU A 496 -4.03 9.31 -34.00
CA LEU A 496 -2.69 9.09 -33.49
C LEU A 496 -1.83 8.45 -34.58
N LYS A 497 -0.67 9.03 -34.86
CA LYS A 497 0.24 8.52 -35.89
C LYS A 497 0.64 7.06 -35.61
N GLY A 498 0.48 6.18 -36.59
CA GLY A 498 0.70 4.73 -36.47
C GLY A 498 -0.47 3.94 -35.88
N LEU A 499 -1.52 4.62 -35.37
CA LEU A 499 -2.76 4.04 -34.85
C LEU A 499 -3.98 4.75 -35.47
N GLU A 500 -3.84 5.28 -36.70
CA GLU A 500 -4.87 6.09 -37.37
C GLU A 500 -6.16 5.30 -37.66
N ILE A 501 -6.08 3.97 -37.63
CA ILE A 501 -7.22 3.07 -37.80
C ILE A 501 -8.19 3.09 -36.60
N TYR A 502 -7.74 3.59 -35.45
CA TYR A 502 -8.55 3.65 -34.23
C TYR A 502 -9.18 5.03 -34.05
N SER A 503 -10.47 5.07 -33.72
CA SER A 503 -11.14 6.31 -33.33
C SER A 503 -10.67 6.80 -31.96
N ALA A 504 -10.93 8.07 -31.63
CA ALA A 504 -10.63 8.62 -30.30
C ALA A 504 -11.31 7.81 -29.17
N ASP A 505 -12.56 7.39 -29.36
CA ASP A 505 -13.27 6.55 -28.39
C ASP A 505 -12.61 5.18 -28.23
N GLN A 506 -12.13 4.56 -29.32
CA GLN A 506 -11.37 3.32 -29.26
C GLN A 506 -10.03 3.51 -28.53
N LEU A 507 -9.34 4.62 -28.79
CA LEU A 507 -8.08 4.98 -28.12
C LEU A 507 -8.27 5.19 -26.61
N PHE A 508 -9.41 5.72 -26.16
CA PHE A 508 -9.73 5.83 -24.73
C PHE A 508 -9.70 4.45 -24.07
N PHE A 509 -10.45 3.49 -24.62
CA PHE A 509 -10.53 2.15 -24.06
C PHE A 509 -9.22 1.36 -24.18
N ILE A 510 -8.50 1.52 -25.29
CA ILE A 510 -7.16 0.95 -25.46
C ILE A 510 -6.24 1.48 -24.37
N THR A 511 -6.24 2.78 -24.10
CA THR A 511 -5.39 3.39 -23.06
C THR A 511 -5.78 2.92 -21.66
N ALA A 512 -7.09 2.85 -21.36
CA ALA A 512 -7.60 2.36 -20.08
C ALA A 512 -7.16 0.92 -19.82
N CYS A 513 -7.27 0.02 -20.80
CA CYS A 513 -6.73 -1.33 -20.64
C CYS A 513 -5.21 -1.38 -20.64
N HIS A 514 -4.52 -0.59 -21.45
CA HIS A 514 -3.06 -0.65 -21.49
C HIS A 514 -2.42 -0.35 -20.13
N SER A 515 -3.07 0.50 -19.33
CA SER A 515 -2.66 0.84 -17.96
C SER A 515 -2.61 -0.37 -17.00
N GLY A 516 -3.40 -1.41 -17.25
CA GLY A 516 -3.51 -2.62 -16.41
C GLY A 516 -2.87 -3.88 -17.00
N CYS A 517 -2.17 -3.77 -18.14
CA CYS A 517 -1.52 -4.91 -18.78
C CYS A 517 -0.32 -5.40 -17.95
N TYR A 518 -0.28 -6.71 -17.66
CA TYR A 518 0.86 -7.36 -17.02
C TYR A 518 1.15 -8.71 -17.67
N VAL A 519 2.39 -9.18 -17.52
CA VAL A 519 2.78 -10.53 -17.94
C VAL A 519 2.60 -11.46 -16.74
N ASP A 520 1.78 -12.49 -16.88
CA ASP A 520 1.54 -13.48 -15.83
C ASP A 520 2.72 -14.46 -15.68
N ARG A 521 2.61 -15.41 -14.74
CA ARG A 521 3.69 -16.40 -14.50
C ARG A 521 3.93 -17.34 -15.68
N ALA A 522 2.95 -17.50 -16.57
CA ALA A 522 3.07 -18.30 -17.79
C ALA A 522 3.69 -17.50 -18.96
N GLY A 523 4.07 -16.23 -18.72
CA GLY A 523 4.57 -15.35 -19.78
C GLY A 523 3.45 -14.80 -20.67
N VAL A 524 2.19 -14.97 -20.29
CA VAL A 524 1.03 -14.53 -21.08
C VAL A 524 0.67 -13.11 -20.66
N LEU A 525 0.52 -12.24 -21.67
CA LEU A 525 -0.01 -10.90 -21.44
C LEU A 525 -1.47 -11.01 -20.97
N SER A 526 -1.71 -10.63 -19.73
CA SER A 526 -3.03 -10.67 -19.10
C SER A 526 -3.45 -9.27 -18.71
N ASN A 527 -4.73 -9.01 -18.91
CA ASN A 527 -5.44 -7.91 -18.26
C ASN A 527 -6.84 -8.38 -17.90
N TYR A 528 -6.90 -9.43 -17.08
CA TYR A 528 -8.15 -10.02 -16.63
C TYR A 528 -9.13 -8.98 -16.07
N PRO A 529 -8.74 -8.03 -15.19
CA PRO A 529 -9.67 -7.05 -14.64
C PRO A 529 -10.27 -6.12 -15.70
N CYS A 530 -9.46 -5.63 -16.66
CA CYS A 530 -9.99 -4.78 -17.74
C CYS A 530 -10.89 -5.58 -18.67
N THR A 531 -10.50 -6.80 -19.02
CA THR A 531 -11.27 -7.67 -19.93
C THR A 531 -12.66 -7.97 -19.36
N VAL A 532 -12.75 -8.29 -18.07
CA VAL A 532 -14.04 -8.62 -17.43
C VAL A 532 -14.90 -7.36 -17.24
N ALA A 533 -14.32 -6.24 -16.81
CA ALA A 533 -15.07 -4.99 -16.65
C ALA A 533 -15.60 -4.45 -17.98
N LEU A 534 -14.74 -4.39 -19.01
CA LEU A 534 -15.08 -3.80 -20.31
C LEU A 534 -16.04 -4.66 -21.13
N LYS A 535 -15.99 -6.00 -21.02
CA LYS A 535 -16.99 -6.89 -21.65
C LYS A 535 -18.42 -6.58 -21.19
N LYS A 536 -18.57 -5.97 -20.02
CA LYS A 536 -19.87 -5.59 -19.46
C LYS A 536 -20.21 -4.10 -19.65
N PHE A 537 -19.34 -3.31 -20.27
CA PHE A 537 -19.55 -1.87 -20.48
C PHE A 537 -20.10 -1.60 -21.90
N GLU A 538 -21.40 -1.32 -21.99
CA GLU A 538 -22.11 -1.13 -23.27
C GLU A 538 -21.47 -0.09 -24.21
N PRO A 539 -20.98 1.08 -23.75
CA PRO A 539 -20.30 2.03 -24.64
C PRO A 539 -19.08 1.43 -25.36
N LEU A 540 -18.33 0.54 -24.72
CA LEU A 540 -17.23 -0.16 -25.37
C LEU A 540 -17.73 -1.11 -26.45
N LEU A 541 -18.75 -1.91 -26.14
CA LEU A 541 -19.30 -2.89 -27.09
C LEU A 541 -19.76 -2.19 -28.38
N ARG A 542 -20.36 -1.00 -28.26
CA ARG A 542 -20.74 -0.16 -29.41
C ARG A 542 -19.52 0.39 -30.14
N THR A 543 -18.53 0.90 -29.42
CA THR A 543 -17.32 1.52 -29.96
C THR A 543 -16.48 0.56 -30.81
N PHE A 544 -16.47 -0.73 -30.46
CA PHE A 544 -15.78 -1.78 -31.23
C PHE A 544 -16.70 -2.63 -32.11
N SER A 545 -18.00 -2.30 -32.20
CA SER A 545 -18.99 -3.07 -32.96
C SER A 545 -19.03 -4.56 -32.59
N CYS A 546 -18.86 -4.88 -31.30
CA CYS A 546 -18.90 -6.25 -30.79
C CYS A 546 -20.32 -6.85 -30.93
N ARG A 547 -20.42 -8.11 -31.37
CA ARG A 547 -21.72 -8.81 -31.43
C ARG A 547 -22.27 -9.05 -30.01
N ARG A 548 -23.51 -8.64 -29.75
CA ARG A 548 -24.24 -9.02 -28.52
C ARG A 548 -24.33 -10.55 -28.47
N GLY A 549 -23.84 -11.17 -27.39
CA GLY A 549 -23.83 -12.63 -27.19
C GLY A 549 -22.45 -13.31 -27.26
N TYR A 550 -21.35 -12.58 -27.47
CA TYR A 550 -19.98 -13.12 -27.36
C TYR A 550 -19.48 -12.94 -25.93
N ASP A 551 -19.65 -13.94 -25.04
CA ASP A 551 -19.24 -13.93 -23.61
C ASP A 551 -19.69 -12.71 -22.76
N ALA A 552 -20.49 -11.81 -23.30
CA ALA A 552 -20.99 -10.61 -22.62
C ALA A 552 -22.23 -11.01 -21.82
N ASP A 553 -21.99 -11.59 -20.64
CA ASP A 553 -23.05 -11.88 -19.68
C ASP A 553 -23.45 -10.56 -18.99
N THR A 554 -24.51 -9.94 -19.52
CA THR A 554 -25.10 -8.69 -18.98
C THR A 554 -26.04 -8.94 -17.81
N THR A 555 -26.24 -10.19 -17.39
CA THR A 555 -27.43 -10.57 -16.61
C THR A 555 -27.35 -10.30 -15.11
N ASP A 556 -26.18 -9.94 -14.56
CA ASP A 556 -26.01 -9.59 -13.14
C ASP A 556 -24.96 -8.47 -12.96
N LEU A 557 -25.26 -7.27 -13.46
CA LEU A 557 -24.41 -6.09 -13.25
C LEU A 557 -24.79 -5.36 -11.96
N CYS A 558 -23.86 -5.36 -11.00
CA CYS A 558 -23.93 -4.45 -9.86
C CYS A 558 -23.61 -3.03 -10.35
N ASP A 559 -24.63 -2.25 -10.61
CA ASP A 559 -24.49 -0.81 -10.79
C ASP A 559 -24.28 -0.13 -9.42
N TYR A 560 -23.11 0.45 -9.20
CA TYR A 560 -22.66 0.84 -7.85
C TYR A 560 -23.07 2.26 -7.46
N ILE A 561 -23.31 3.19 -8.41
CA ILE A 561 -23.63 4.60 -8.13
C ILE A 561 -24.58 5.21 -9.16
#